data_AF-X0XUQ7-F1
#
_entry.id   AF-X0XUQ7-F1
#
_cell.length_a   1.000
_cell.length_b   1.000
_cell.length_c   1.000
_cell.angle_alpha   90.00
_cell.angle_beta   90.00
_cell.angle_gamma   90.00
#
_symmetry.space_group_name_H-M   'P 1'
#
loop_
_entity.id
_entity.type
_entity.pdbx_description
1 polymer ?
#
loop_
_entity_poly.entity_id
_entity_poly.type
_entity_poly.pdbx_seq_one_letter_code
_entity_poly.pdbx_strand_id
1 'polypeptide(L)'
;MPIAGSEIVKMLPGKRPCKDCGFPTCFAFAMKLASGGATVDKCPYLSEEVKAKLLDLLAPPIKLVTIGSGENAVKIGNEEVIYRHEKTFVHSPGIALLISDREDNAKIEEKIRKIKELQFPWVGVNLKADLLALHFESGDKAKFLALVKKVYDSTDLGMVLISENMDALFAARDICADRHPLLYPITKENIDEAIPKIKANLTPVGLRGGSIEELVPLT
;
A
#
# COMPACT_ATOMS: atom_id res chain seq x y z
N MET A 1 20.09 -2.20 -1.24
CA MET A 1 20.78 -1.65 -0.06
C MET A 1 20.68 -0.14 -0.13
N PRO A 2 20.35 0.56 0.96
CA PRO A 2 20.32 2.01 0.97
C PRO A 2 21.71 2.57 0.60
N ILE A 3 21.75 3.58 -0.25
CA ILE A 3 22.98 4.24 -0.67
C ILE A 3 23.69 4.84 0.55
N ALA A 4 25.00 4.60 0.69
CA ALA A 4 25.75 5.16 1.79
C ALA A 4 25.82 6.68 1.65
N GLY A 5 25.68 7.42 2.75
CA GLY A 5 25.76 8.87 2.69
C GLY A 5 27.10 9.37 2.13
N SER A 6 28.18 8.59 2.24
CA SER A 6 29.48 8.88 1.63
C SER A 6 29.44 8.89 0.09
N GLU A 7 28.55 8.12 -0.52
CA GLU A 7 28.34 8.10 -1.97
C GLU A 7 27.47 9.28 -2.41
N ILE A 8 26.44 9.62 -1.63
CA ILE A 8 25.60 10.80 -1.85
C ILE A 8 26.45 12.08 -1.86
N VAL A 9 27.40 12.21 -0.93
CA VAL A 9 28.29 13.40 -0.85
C VAL A 9 29.03 13.67 -2.15
N LYS A 10 29.45 12.62 -2.88
CA LYS A 10 30.17 12.75 -4.15
C LYS A 10 29.32 13.38 -5.26
N MET A 11 28.00 13.26 -5.15
CA MET A 11 27.04 13.82 -6.10
C MET A 11 26.61 15.24 -5.71
N LEU A 12 26.89 15.68 -4.47
CA LEU A 12 26.53 17.02 -4.02
C LEU A 12 27.49 18.08 -4.60
N PRO A 13 27.04 19.35 -4.73
CA PRO A 13 27.84 20.41 -5.35
C PRO A 13 29.17 20.69 -4.65
N GLY A 14 29.34 20.25 -3.38
CA GLY A 14 30.62 20.16 -2.65
C GLY A 14 31.40 21.46 -2.43
N LYS A 15 30.94 22.60 -2.96
CA LYS A 15 31.81 23.76 -3.26
C LYS A 15 31.58 25.01 -2.40
N ARG A 16 30.65 25.02 -1.44
CA ARG A 16 30.47 26.19 -0.53
C ARG A 16 29.83 25.79 0.81
N PRO A 17 30.31 26.29 1.97
CA PRO A 17 29.60 26.19 3.24
C PRO A 17 28.44 27.20 3.27
N CYS A 18 27.41 26.97 2.46
CA CYS A 18 26.28 27.90 2.31
C CYS A 18 25.25 27.77 3.43
N LYS A 19 25.00 26.56 3.94
CA LYS A 19 23.95 26.24 4.91
C LYS A 19 22.52 26.56 4.45
N ASP A 20 22.31 26.85 3.17
CA ASP A 20 21.00 27.22 2.61
C ASP A 20 19.96 26.09 2.70
N CYS A 21 20.40 24.83 2.81
CA CYS A 21 19.53 23.69 3.05
C CYS A 21 19.20 23.44 4.54
N GLY A 22 19.67 24.30 5.44
CA GLY A 22 19.50 24.19 6.90
C GLY A 22 20.47 23.21 7.58
N PHE A 23 21.40 22.61 6.83
CA PHE A 23 22.41 21.69 7.37
C PHE A 23 23.79 22.36 7.47
N PRO A 24 24.60 22.02 8.49
CA PRO A 24 25.89 22.67 8.72
C PRO A 24 26.92 22.38 7.61
N THR A 25 26.82 21.23 6.95
CA THR A 25 27.71 20.80 5.85
C THR A 25 26.96 19.96 4.83
N CYS A 26 27.47 19.85 3.60
CA CYS A 26 26.96 18.93 2.59
C CYS A 26 27.04 17.46 3.05
N PHE A 27 28.03 17.11 3.87
CA PHE A 27 28.13 15.78 4.49
C PHE A 27 26.97 15.50 5.45
N ALA A 28 26.64 16.46 6.32
CA ALA A 28 25.50 16.33 7.23
C ALA A 28 24.17 16.21 6.46
N PHE A 29 24.02 16.97 5.38
CA PHE A 29 22.86 16.85 4.49
C PHE A 29 22.79 15.46 3.84
N ALA A 30 23.90 14.96 3.30
CA ALA A 30 23.96 13.64 2.67
C ALA A 30 23.65 12.50 3.65
N MET A 31 24.15 12.56 4.88
CA MET A 31 23.81 11.58 5.92
C MET A 31 22.31 11.61 6.24
N LYS A 32 21.71 12.80 6.29
CA LYS A 32 20.27 12.94 6.52
C LYS A 32 19.43 12.46 5.35
N LEU A 33 19.86 12.70 4.11
CA LEU A 33 19.26 12.11 2.91
C LEU A 33 19.31 10.58 2.95
N ALA A 34 20.47 9.98 3.21
CA ALA A 34 20.64 8.53 3.29
C ALA A 34 19.74 7.87 4.35
N SER A 35 19.48 8.58 5.46
CA SER A 35 18.58 8.13 6.53
C SER A 35 17.09 8.43 6.31
N GLY A 36 16.71 9.06 5.19
CA GLY A 36 15.32 9.50 4.92
C GLY A 36 14.85 10.71 5.73
N GLY A 37 15.75 11.40 6.44
CA GLY A 37 15.43 12.55 7.29
C GLY A 37 15.41 13.91 6.56
N ALA A 38 15.64 13.93 5.25
CA ALA A 38 15.61 15.12 4.41
C ALA A 38 15.19 14.75 2.98
N THR A 39 14.73 15.73 2.20
CA THR A 39 14.42 15.60 0.77
C THR A 39 15.49 16.31 -0.07
N VAL A 40 15.69 15.84 -1.31
CA VAL A 40 16.66 16.43 -2.25
C VAL A 40 16.33 17.89 -2.55
N ASP A 41 15.06 18.28 -2.48
CA ASP A 41 14.56 19.63 -2.78
C ASP A 41 15.09 20.71 -1.84
N LYS A 42 15.59 20.33 -0.66
CA LYS A 42 16.16 21.29 0.29
C LYS A 42 17.46 21.94 -0.20
N CYS A 43 18.14 21.36 -1.18
CA CYS A 43 19.34 21.96 -1.74
C CYS A 43 19.02 22.71 -3.05
N PRO A 44 19.04 24.06 -3.06
CA PRO A 44 18.70 24.84 -4.25
C PRO A 44 19.77 24.74 -5.36
N TYR A 45 20.96 24.21 -5.05
CA TYR A 45 22.10 24.12 -5.96
C TYR A 45 22.24 22.77 -6.65
N LEU A 46 21.30 21.85 -6.47
CA LEU A 46 21.31 20.59 -7.20
C LEU A 46 20.78 20.80 -8.62
N SER A 47 21.53 20.31 -9.61
CA SER A 47 20.99 20.19 -10.97
C SER A 47 19.88 19.15 -11.00
N GLU A 48 18.93 19.33 -11.92
CA GLU A 48 17.79 18.41 -12.09
C GLU A 48 18.24 16.97 -12.38
N GLU A 49 19.34 16.80 -13.12
CA GLU A 49 19.92 15.48 -13.40
C GLU A 49 20.40 14.77 -12.11
N VAL A 50 21.06 15.51 -11.20
CA VAL A 50 21.55 14.96 -9.94
C VAL A 50 20.37 14.69 -8.99
N LYS A 51 19.35 15.54 -8.98
CA LYS A 51 18.12 15.29 -8.21
C LYS A 51 17.45 14.00 -8.65
N ALA A 52 17.29 13.79 -9.97
CA ALA A 52 16.68 12.57 -10.50
C ALA A 52 17.48 11.31 -10.11
N LYS A 53 18.81 11.34 -10.24
CA LYS A 53 19.70 10.24 -9.81
C LYS A 53 19.59 9.94 -8.32
N LEU A 54 19.59 10.99 -7.48
CA LEU A 54 19.47 10.83 -6.04
C LEU A 54 18.10 10.31 -5.63
N LEU A 55 17.02 10.77 -6.29
CA LEU A 55 15.66 10.27 -6.05
C LEU A 55 15.53 8.79 -6.38
N ASP A 56 16.13 8.34 -7.48
CA ASP A 56 16.13 6.94 -7.89
C ASP A 56 16.92 6.07 -6.90
N LEU A 57 18.11 6.51 -6.49
CA LEU A 57 18.96 5.80 -5.53
C LEU A 57 18.40 5.77 -4.10
N LEU A 58 17.62 6.80 -3.73
CA LEU A 58 16.96 6.91 -2.43
C LEU A 58 15.56 6.31 -2.44
N ALA A 59 15.06 5.83 -3.59
CA ALA A 59 13.75 5.22 -3.67
C ALA A 59 13.71 3.99 -2.74
N PRO A 60 12.66 3.83 -1.92
CA PRO A 60 12.55 2.68 -1.04
C PRO A 60 12.47 1.40 -1.89
N PRO A 61 13.14 0.32 -1.46
CA PRO A 61 13.17 -0.94 -2.23
C PRO A 61 11.78 -1.55 -2.39
N ILE A 62 10.87 -1.26 -1.45
CA ILE A 62 9.48 -1.70 -1.47
C ILE A 62 8.61 -0.44 -1.43
N LYS A 63 7.74 -0.24 -2.42
CA LYS A 63 6.82 0.91 -2.44
C LYS A 63 5.79 0.81 -1.32
N LEU A 64 5.35 1.96 -0.81
CA LEU A 64 4.22 2.06 0.11
C LEU A 64 2.91 1.91 -0.66
N VAL A 65 2.03 1.01 -0.19
CA VAL A 65 0.67 0.84 -0.70
C VAL A 65 -0.30 1.12 0.45
N THR A 66 -1.38 1.84 0.15
CA THR A 66 -2.43 2.16 1.12
C THR A 66 -3.75 1.52 0.69
N ILE A 67 -4.42 0.85 1.62
CA ILE A 67 -5.73 0.21 1.43
C ILE A 67 -6.69 0.86 2.43
N GLY A 68 -7.84 1.36 1.98
CA GLY A 68 -8.71 2.18 2.83
C GLY A 68 -8.42 3.68 2.70
N SER A 69 -9.18 4.47 3.45
CA SER A 69 -9.00 5.91 3.57
C SER A 69 -9.18 6.37 5.03
N GLY A 70 -8.72 7.59 5.34
CA GLY A 70 -8.82 8.16 6.67
C GLY A 70 -7.98 7.45 7.74
N GLU A 71 -8.49 7.43 8.98
CA GLU A 71 -7.79 6.87 10.14
C GLU A 71 -7.68 5.34 10.13
N ASN A 72 -8.57 4.67 9.38
CA ASN A 72 -8.59 3.21 9.24
C ASN A 72 -7.81 2.72 8.02
N ALA A 73 -7.07 3.60 7.34
CA ALA A 73 -6.26 3.23 6.19
C ALA A 73 -5.07 2.35 6.61
N VAL A 74 -4.95 1.18 6.00
CA VAL A 74 -3.85 0.24 6.21
C VAL A 74 -2.73 0.57 5.24
N LYS A 75 -1.56 0.90 5.77
CA LYS A 75 -0.34 1.14 5.00
C LYS A 75 0.56 -0.08 5.08
N ILE A 76 0.95 -0.62 3.95
CA ILE A 76 1.85 -1.78 3.83
C ILE A 76 3.00 -1.48 2.87
N GLY A 77 4.14 -2.14 3.07
CA GLY A 77 5.35 -1.92 2.29
C GLY A 77 6.26 -0.85 2.91
N ASN A 78 7.12 -0.23 2.10
CA ASN A 78 8.17 0.69 2.58
C ASN A 78 9.06 0.08 3.68
N GLU A 79 9.28 -1.23 3.61
CA GLU A 79 10.20 -1.96 4.46
C GLU A 79 11.60 -1.95 3.86
N GLU A 80 12.63 -1.90 4.71
CA GLU A 80 14.02 -1.75 4.27
C GLU A 80 14.90 -2.96 4.62
N VAL A 81 14.48 -3.79 5.57
CA VAL A 81 15.30 -4.85 6.15
C VAL A 81 14.58 -6.19 6.16
N ILE A 82 15.36 -7.27 6.10
CA ILE A 82 14.86 -8.64 6.24
C ILE A 82 14.74 -8.99 7.72
N TYR A 83 15.69 -8.52 8.54
CA TYR A 83 15.74 -8.84 9.97
C TYR A 83 15.47 -7.61 10.84
N ARG A 84 14.51 -7.74 11.76
CA ARG A 84 14.10 -6.66 12.67
C ARG A 84 15.19 -6.13 13.63
N HIS A 85 16.32 -6.85 13.76
CA HIS A 85 17.43 -6.42 14.61
C HIS A 85 18.43 -5.51 13.85
N GLU A 86 18.37 -5.49 12.52
CA GLU A 86 19.14 -4.55 11.69
C GLU A 86 18.49 -3.16 11.70
N LYS A 87 17.16 -3.14 11.53
CA LYS A 87 16.30 -1.95 11.64
C LYS A 87 14.89 -2.41 12.03
N THR A 88 14.11 -1.51 12.64
CA THR A 88 12.72 -1.81 12.99
C THR A 88 11.84 -1.92 11.73
N PHE A 89 10.93 -2.89 11.70
CA PHE A 89 9.88 -2.96 10.69
C PHE A 89 8.91 -1.79 10.87
N VAL A 90 8.57 -1.12 9.78
CA VAL A 90 7.92 0.19 9.82
C VAL A 90 6.40 0.05 9.88
N HIS A 91 5.83 -0.90 9.14
CA HIS A 91 4.39 -1.07 9.00
C HIS A 91 3.95 -2.46 9.49
N SER A 92 2.92 -2.49 10.34
CA SER A 92 2.31 -3.76 10.76
C SER A 92 1.56 -4.42 9.61
N PRO A 93 1.54 -5.78 9.55
CA PRO A 93 0.78 -6.49 8.53
C PRO A 93 -0.72 -6.25 8.73
N GLY A 94 -1.44 -6.02 7.61
CA GLY A 94 -2.90 -5.89 7.65
C GLY A 94 -3.58 -7.24 7.83
N ILE A 95 -4.49 -7.35 8.80
CA ILE A 95 -5.27 -8.55 9.07
C ILE A 95 -6.68 -8.35 8.54
N ALA A 96 -7.13 -9.24 7.64
CA ALA A 96 -8.46 -9.17 7.04
C ALA A 96 -9.36 -10.35 7.48
N LEU A 97 -10.65 -10.08 7.71
CA LEU A 97 -11.65 -11.15 7.88
C LEU A 97 -12.34 -11.45 6.54
N LEU A 98 -12.35 -12.72 6.14
CA LEU A 98 -12.96 -13.18 4.90
C LEU A 98 -14.48 -13.36 5.05
N ILE A 99 -15.24 -12.79 4.12
CA ILE A 99 -16.69 -12.96 3.97
C ILE A 99 -16.97 -13.39 2.53
N SER A 100 -17.50 -14.60 2.34
CA SER A 100 -17.95 -15.09 1.04
C SER A 100 -19.40 -14.69 0.80
N ASP A 101 -19.72 -14.33 -0.45
CA ASP A 101 -21.10 -14.08 -0.89
C ASP A 101 -21.96 -15.35 -0.94
N ARG A 102 -21.39 -16.54 -0.73
CA ARG A 102 -22.16 -17.78 -0.52
C ARG A 102 -22.71 -17.91 0.90
N GLU A 103 -22.18 -17.16 1.85
CA GLU A 103 -22.61 -17.26 3.24
C GLU A 103 -24.04 -16.74 3.44
N ASP A 104 -24.69 -17.28 4.47
CA ASP A 104 -26.01 -16.85 4.90
C ASP A 104 -25.96 -15.43 5.48
N ASN A 105 -27.02 -14.65 5.32
CA ASN A 105 -27.09 -13.27 5.81
C ASN A 105 -26.77 -13.13 7.30
N ALA A 106 -27.18 -14.09 8.12
CA ALA A 106 -26.89 -14.10 9.56
C ALA A 106 -25.39 -14.23 9.86
N LYS A 107 -24.65 -15.04 9.09
CA LYS A 107 -23.19 -15.20 9.24
C LYS A 107 -22.42 -13.97 8.77
N ILE A 108 -22.88 -13.37 7.67
CA ILE A 108 -22.32 -12.10 7.16
C ILE A 108 -22.44 -11.02 8.23
N GLU A 109 -23.62 -10.86 8.83
CA GLU A 109 -23.85 -9.89 9.91
C GLU A 109 -23.04 -10.19 11.16
N GLU A 110 -22.90 -11.46 11.52
CA GLU A 110 -22.04 -11.88 12.62
C GLU A 110 -20.58 -11.49 12.39
N LYS A 111 -20.03 -11.68 11.18
CA LYS A 111 -18.65 -11.30 10.85
C LYS A 111 -18.44 -9.79 10.85
N ILE A 112 -19.39 -9.04 10.28
CA ILE A 112 -19.38 -7.57 10.32
C ILE A 112 -19.47 -7.05 11.75
N ARG A 113 -20.20 -7.73 12.63
CA ARG A 113 -20.25 -7.37 14.05
C ARG A 113 -18.93 -7.71 14.76
N LYS A 114 -18.40 -8.91 14.54
CA LYS A 114 -17.14 -9.38 15.13
C LYS A 114 -15.96 -8.47 14.81
N ILE A 115 -15.88 -7.88 13.60
CA ILE A 115 -14.76 -6.97 13.30
C ILE A 115 -14.76 -5.72 14.19
N LYS A 116 -15.94 -5.27 14.65
CA LYS A 116 -16.07 -4.12 15.55
C LYS A 116 -15.81 -4.51 17.01
N GLU A 117 -16.24 -5.71 17.39
CA GLU A 117 -16.21 -6.20 18.78
C GLU A 117 -14.87 -6.84 19.17
N LEU A 118 -14.18 -7.50 18.23
CA LEU A 118 -12.91 -8.19 18.49
C LEU A 118 -11.75 -7.18 18.54
N GLN A 119 -11.72 -6.44 19.64
CA GLN A 119 -10.68 -5.48 19.99
C GLN A 119 -10.00 -5.94 21.28
N PHE A 120 -8.69 -6.13 21.23
CA PHE A 120 -7.90 -6.60 22.34
C PHE A 120 -6.90 -5.50 22.75
N PRO A 121 -7.19 -4.75 23.83
CA PRO A 121 -6.23 -3.78 24.35
C PRO A 121 -5.01 -4.53 24.87
N TRP A 122 -3.83 -4.16 24.35
CA TRP A 122 -2.55 -4.76 24.70
C TRP A 122 -1.50 -3.67 24.83
N VAL A 123 -1.11 -3.36 26.07
CA VAL A 123 0.03 -2.47 26.41
C VAL A 123 0.19 -1.26 25.46
N GLY A 124 -0.76 -0.33 25.50
CA GLY A 124 -0.70 0.91 24.71
C GLY A 124 -1.08 0.79 23.23
N VAL A 125 -1.38 -0.42 22.75
CA VAL A 125 -1.98 -0.65 21.42
C VAL A 125 -3.31 -1.40 21.54
N ASN A 126 -4.13 -1.33 20.51
CA ASN A 126 -5.38 -2.06 20.43
C ASN A 126 -5.32 -3.03 19.24
N LEU A 127 -5.23 -4.33 19.51
CA LEU A 127 -5.15 -5.35 18.47
C LEU A 127 -6.56 -5.60 17.92
N LYS A 128 -6.72 -5.42 16.61
CA LYS A 128 -7.98 -5.61 15.89
C LYS A 128 -7.67 -6.12 14.48
N ALA A 129 -8.68 -6.64 13.80
CA ALA A 129 -8.59 -6.80 12.35
C ALA A 129 -8.77 -5.44 11.66
N ASP A 130 -8.06 -5.24 10.56
CA ASP A 130 -7.95 -3.95 9.89
C ASP A 130 -8.87 -3.84 8.67
N LEU A 131 -9.14 -4.97 8.01
CA LEU A 131 -9.82 -5.01 6.71
C LEU A 131 -10.93 -6.08 6.67
N LEU A 132 -11.85 -5.92 5.72
CA LEU A 132 -12.78 -6.96 5.30
C LEU A 132 -12.45 -7.45 3.89
N ALA A 133 -12.27 -8.76 3.75
CA ALA A 133 -12.05 -9.39 2.46
C ALA A 133 -13.36 -9.99 1.96
N LEU A 134 -13.91 -9.44 0.88
CA LEU A 134 -15.18 -9.85 0.30
C LEU A 134 -14.91 -10.75 -0.90
N HIS A 135 -15.37 -12.00 -0.83
CA HIS A 135 -15.09 -13.02 -1.83
C HIS A 135 -16.32 -13.32 -2.68
N PHE A 136 -16.15 -13.15 -4.00
CA PHE A 136 -17.11 -13.54 -5.01
C PHE A 136 -16.96 -15.02 -5.35
N GLU A 137 -17.84 -15.85 -4.78
CA GLU A 137 -17.81 -17.29 -4.95
C GLU A 137 -19.14 -17.82 -5.50
N SER A 138 -20.24 -17.10 -5.32
CA SER A 138 -21.60 -17.51 -5.71
C SER A 138 -21.82 -17.55 -7.21
N GLY A 139 -21.06 -16.77 -7.98
CA GLY A 139 -21.30 -16.55 -9.41
C GLY A 139 -22.40 -15.53 -9.72
N ASP A 140 -23.09 -15.00 -8.70
CA ASP A 140 -24.13 -13.98 -8.83
C ASP A 140 -23.58 -12.57 -8.54
N LYS A 141 -23.35 -11.79 -9.61
CA LYS A 141 -22.86 -10.42 -9.52
C LYS A 141 -23.74 -9.55 -8.63
N ALA A 142 -25.06 -9.68 -8.70
CA ALA A 142 -25.97 -8.84 -7.91
C ALA A 142 -25.83 -9.13 -6.42
N LYS A 143 -25.67 -10.42 -6.05
CA LYS A 143 -25.43 -10.83 -4.66
C LYS A 143 -24.11 -10.28 -4.12
N PHE A 144 -23.05 -10.30 -4.94
CA PHE A 144 -21.76 -9.75 -4.55
C PHE A 144 -21.80 -8.23 -4.34
N LEU A 145 -22.40 -7.48 -5.27
CA LEU A 145 -22.56 -6.03 -5.14
C LEU A 145 -23.40 -5.66 -3.91
N ALA A 146 -24.44 -6.44 -3.62
CA ALA A 146 -25.24 -6.26 -2.41
C ALA A 146 -24.43 -6.49 -1.14
N LEU A 147 -23.56 -7.51 -1.12
CA LEU A 147 -22.62 -7.75 -0.02
C LEU A 147 -21.66 -6.57 0.17
N VAL A 148 -21.03 -6.11 -0.92
CA VAL A 148 -20.08 -4.98 -0.90
C VAL A 148 -20.75 -3.72 -0.36
N LYS A 149 -21.94 -3.40 -0.87
CA LYS A 149 -22.72 -2.26 -0.38
C LYS A 149 -23.07 -2.39 1.09
N LYS A 150 -23.57 -3.57 1.51
CA LYS A 150 -23.91 -3.84 2.91
C LYS A 150 -22.71 -3.60 3.83
N VAL A 151 -21.52 -4.07 3.44
CA VAL A 151 -20.31 -3.88 4.24
C VAL A 151 -19.87 -2.41 4.22
N TYR A 152 -19.93 -1.74 3.07
CA TYR A 152 -19.59 -0.32 2.93
C TYR A 152 -20.44 0.55 3.86
N ASP A 153 -21.74 0.32 3.88
CA ASP A 153 -22.71 1.04 4.74
C ASP A 153 -22.54 0.68 6.23
N SER A 154 -21.96 -0.49 6.54
CA SER A 154 -21.86 -0.99 7.91
C SER A 154 -20.58 -0.58 8.63
N THR A 155 -19.49 -0.25 7.94
CA THR A 155 -18.19 0.03 8.57
C THR A 155 -17.35 0.98 7.72
N ASP A 156 -16.44 1.73 8.33
CA ASP A 156 -15.50 2.63 7.66
C ASP A 156 -14.10 2.01 7.42
N LEU A 157 -13.97 0.70 7.62
CA LEU A 157 -12.73 -0.03 7.38
C LEU A 157 -12.45 -0.17 5.89
N GLY A 158 -11.17 -0.33 5.55
CA GLY A 158 -10.74 -0.69 4.20
C GLY A 158 -11.22 -2.09 3.81
N MET A 159 -11.24 -2.34 2.49
CA MET A 159 -11.77 -3.57 1.93
C MET A 159 -10.79 -4.22 0.96
N VAL A 160 -10.84 -5.54 0.88
CA VAL A 160 -10.24 -6.34 -0.20
C VAL A 160 -11.38 -6.97 -1.00
N LEU A 161 -11.45 -6.71 -2.30
CA LEU A 161 -12.43 -7.28 -3.21
C LEU A 161 -11.78 -8.46 -3.93
N ILE A 162 -12.31 -9.66 -3.73
CA ILE A 162 -11.76 -10.91 -4.25
C ILE A 162 -12.72 -11.47 -5.31
N SER A 163 -12.35 -11.41 -6.59
CA SER A 163 -13.14 -11.94 -7.69
C SER A 163 -12.28 -12.15 -8.94
N GLU A 164 -12.38 -13.32 -9.57
CA GLU A 164 -11.79 -13.56 -10.90
C GLU A 164 -12.65 -12.96 -12.02
N ASN A 165 -13.92 -12.66 -11.74
CA ASN A 165 -14.80 -11.98 -12.69
C ASN A 165 -14.51 -10.47 -12.67
N MET A 166 -13.91 -9.96 -13.75
CA MET A 166 -13.53 -8.56 -13.92
C MET A 166 -14.72 -7.59 -13.86
N ASP A 167 -15.86 -7.96 -14.44
CA ASP A 167 -17.04 -7.10 -14.42
C ASP A 167 -17.62 -6.98 -13.00
N ALA A 168 -17.66 -8.08 -12.24
CA ALA A 168 -18.04 -8.04 -10.83
C ALA A 168 -17.03 -7.27 -9.97
N LEU A 169 -15.73 -7.45 -10.20
CA LEU A 169 -14.66 -6.82 -9.43
C LEU A 169 -14.65 -5.29 -9.58
N PHE A 170 -14.74 -4.79 -10.81
CA PHE A 170 -14.73 -3.35 -11.06
C PHE A 170 -16.07 -2.68 -10.68
N ALA A 171 -17.20 -3.35 -10.90
CA ALA A 171 -18.48 -2.84 -10.42
C ALA A 171 -18.52 -2.75 -8.88
N ALA A 172 -17.92 -3.72 -8.17
CA ALA A 172 -17.78 -3.66 -6.72
C ALA A 172 -16.83 -2.53 -6.29
N ARG A 173 -15.72 -2.32 -7.00
CA ARG A 173 -14.81 -1.21 -6.75
C ARG A 173 -15.50 0.14 -6.84
N ASP A 174 -16.37 0.32 -7.83
CA ASP A 174 -17.04 1.61 -8.04
C ASP A 174 -18.00 1.97 -6.90
N ILE A 175 -18.51 0.98 -6.15
CA ILE A 175 -19.35 1.20 -4.97
C ILE A 175 -18.55 1.81 -3.81
N CYS A 176 -17.27 1.43 -3.64
CA CYS A 176 -16.44 1.83 -2.50
C CYS A 176 -15.14 2.53 -2.93
N ALA A 177 -15.16 3.19 -4.09
CA ALA A 177 -13.99 3.79 -4.71
C ALA A 177 -13.28 4.84 -3.84
N ASP A 178 -14.05 5.59 -3.04
CA ASP A 178 -13.58 6.59 -2.06
C ASP A 178 -12.73 5.99 -0.93
N ARG A 179 -12.82 4.67 -0.72
CA ARG A 179 -12.03 3.93 0.28
C ARG A 179 -10.88 3.14 -0.32
N HIS A 180 -10.52 3.36 -1.59
CA HIS A 180 -9.38 2.72 -2.25
C HIS A 180 -9.24 1.21 -1.92
N PRO A 181 -10.24 0.38 -2.28
CA PRO A 181 -10.23 -1.04 -1.95
C PRO A 181 -9.08 -1.76 -2.67
N LEU A 182 -8.54 -2.84 -2.09
CA LEU A 182 -7.59 -3.71 -2.77
C LEU A 182 -8.33 -4.65 -3.71
N LEU A 183 -8.00 -4.62 -5.02
CA LEU A 183 -8.57 -5.56 -5.98
C LEU A 183 -7.70 -6.80 -6.10
N TYR A 184 -8.29 -7.98 -6.01
CA TYR A 184 -7.58 -9.25 -6.14
C TYR A 184 -8.46 -10.31 -6.81
N PRO A 185 -7.91 -11.25 -7.59
CA PRO A 185 -6.58 -11.21 -8.21
C PRO A 185 -6.60 -10.52 -9.58
N ILE A 186 -5.54 -9.78 -9.90
CA ILE A 186 -5.19 -9.44 -11.29
C ILE A 186 -4.12 -10.45 -11.73
N THR A 187 -4.35 -11.11 -12.86
CA THR A 187 -3.49 -12.16 -13.42
C THR A 187 -2.99 -11.75 -14.81
N LYS A 188 -2.10 -12.54 -15.38
CA LYS A 188 -1.58 -12.31 -16.74
C LYS A 188 -2.69 -12.23 -17.79
N GLU A 189 -3.78 -12.97 -17.60
CA GLU A 189 -4.89 -13.04 -18.55
C GLU A 189 -5.76 -11.79 -18.56
N ASN A 190 -5.81 -11.04 -17.45
CA ASN A 190 -6.74 -9.92 -17.29
C ASN A 190 -6.04 -8.55 -17.08
N ILE A 191 -4.71 -8.52 -16.96
CA ILE A 191 -3.95 -7.31 -16.66
C ILE A 191 -4.11 -6.20 -17.72
N ASP A 192 -4.12 -6.57 -19.00
CA ASP A 192 -4.23 -5.61 -20.09
C ASP A 192 -5.59 -4.88 -20.08
N GLU A 193 -6.66 -5.59 -19.72
CA GLU A 193 -8.00 -5.02 -19.54
C GLU A 193 -8.13 -4.24 -18.22
N ALA A 194 -7.38 -4.64 -17.19
CA ALA A 194 -7.40 -4.02 -15.87
C ALA A 194 -6.71 -2.65 -15.86
N ILE A 195 -5.57 -2.51 -16.54
CA ILE A 195 -4.71 -1.31 -16.50
C ILE A 195 -5.48 -0.02 -16.82
N PRO A 196 -6.25 0.10 -17.91
CA PRO A 196 -7.00 1.31 -18.22
C PRO A 196 -8.01 1.66 -17.12
N LYS A 197 -8.69 0.66 -16.56
CA LYS A 197 -9.68 0.84 -15.50
C LYS A 197 -9.04 1.31 -14.19
N ILE A 198 -7.89 0.73 -13.82
CA ILE A 198 -7.11 1.12 -12.64
C ILE A 198 -6.55 2.54 -12.81
N LYS A 199 -6.09 2.91 -14.00
CA LYS A 199 -5.59 4.27 -14.28
C LYS A 199 -6.70 5.32 -14.22
N ALA A 200 -7.92 4.97 -14.64
CA ALA A 200 -9.07 5.88 -14.56
C ALA A 200 -9.46 6.21 -13.11
N ASN A 201 -9.25 5.28 -12.18
CA ASN A 201 -9.43 5.52 -10.75
C ASN A 201 -8.41 4.71 -9.96
N LEU A 202 -7.40 5.41 -9.43
CA LEU A 202 -6.23 4.81 -8.80
C LEU A 202 -6.64 3.90 -7.64
N THR A 203 -6.44 2.60 -7.87
CA THR A 203 -6.86 1.55 -6.95
C THR A 203 -5.69 0.59 -6.74
N PRO A 204 -5.36 0.21 -5.49
CA PRO A 204 -4.35 -0.81 -5.24
C PRO A 204 -4.82 -2.18 -5.78
N VAL A 205 -3.90 -2.95 -6.34
CA VAL A 205 -4.19 -4.28 -6.90
C VAL A 205 -3.21 -5.33 -6.40
N GLY A 206 -3.71 -6.54 -6.18
CA GLY A 206 -2.90 -7.72 -5.90
C GLY A 206 -2.73 -8.55 -7.16
N LEU A 207 -1.49 -8.70 -7.59
CA LEU A 207 -1.11 -9.54 -8.72
C LEU A 207 -0.98 -11.00 -8.27
N ARG A 208 -1.47 -11.94 -9.08
CA ARG A 208 -1.35 -13.39 -8.84
C ARG A 208 -0.68 -14.06 -10.04
N GLY A 209 0.43 -14.73 -9.79
CA GLY A 209 1.12 -15.64 -10.72
C GLY A 209 1.32 -17.01 -10.08
N GLY A 210 1.53 -18.05 -10.89
CA GLY A 210 1.79 -19.42 -10.42
C GLY A 210 3.20 -19.61 -9.86
N SER A 211 4.14 -18.72 -10.20
CA SER A 211 5.51 -18.69 -9.68
C SER A 211 6.05 -17.26 -9.58
N ILE A 212 7.26 -17.12 -9.04
CA ILE A 212 7.97 -15.82 -8.99
C ILE A 212 8.26 -15.33 -10.41
N GLU A 213 8.69 -16.23 -11.31
CA GLU A 213 9.02 -15.93 -12.70
C GLU A 213 7.81 -15.42 -13.49
N GLU A 214 6.61 -15.92 -13.18
CA GLU A 214 5.36 -15.44 -13.78
C GLU A 214 4.92 -14.09 -13.21
N LEU A 215 5.30 -13.75 -11.98
CA LEU A 215 4.91 -12.51 -11.31
C LEU A 215 5.76 -11.30 -11.75
N VAL A 216 7.07 -11.49 -11.93
CA VAL A 216 8.02 -10.43 -12.35
C VAL A 216 7.59 -9.65 -13.60
N PRO A 217 7.12 -10.27 -14.70
CA PRO A 217 6.69 -9.50 -15.88
C PRO A 217 5.36 -8.75 -15.68
N LEU A 218 4.62 -9.00 -14.59
CA LEU A 218 3.35 -8.34 -14.29
C LEU A 218 3.52 -7.07 -13.43
N THR A 219 4.69 -6.89 -12.79
CA THR A 219 5.02 -5.75 -11.90
C THR A 219 5.76 -4.64 -12.62
#